data_AF-A0A370TSV4-F1
#
_entry.id   AF-A0A370TSV4-F1
#
_cell.length_a   1.000
_cell.length_b   1.000
_cell.length_c   1.000
_cell.angle_alpha   90.00
_cell.angle_beta   90.00
_cell.angle_gamma   90.00
#
_symmetry.space_group_name_H-M   'P 1'
#
loop_
_entity.id
_entity.type
_entity.pdbx_description
1 polymer ?
#
loop_
_entity_poly.entity_id
_entity_poly.type
_entity_poly.pdbx_seq_one_letter_code
_entity_poly.pdbx_strand_id
1 'polypeptide(L)'
;MPFSITQVGCLPFNFSPKTNAENWGYHIYVPMRLLMRRSTGKSSKVLATFPQLANPPPHYHKPVKETPYRLYRYIALVSKLITSAEDRLIVFIGQIGVGNYFPIVECQSMWATAYLDRKLETPSWDVQEKNVTLFTAWCRRRYLSGGERGNNMTFELIGYMDGLLEDLGLSSHRKGWIKDLLAPSMTSDFAGLKEEFIQKYGYNESGK
;
A
#
# COMPACT_ATOMS: atom_id res chain seq x y z
N MET A 1 -3.20 32.57 -1.27
CA MET A 1 -1.92 32.12 -1.88
C MET A 1 -1.88 30.60 -1.76
N PRO A 2 -1.93 29.82 -2.85
CA PRO A 2 -1.83 28.37 -2.72
C PRO A 2 -0.36 27.98 -2.59
N PHE A 3 -0.01 27.34 -1.48
CA PHE A 3 1.27 26.65 -1.32
C PHE A 3 1.27 25.45 -2.28
N SER A 4 2.04 25.56 -3.36
CA SER A 4 2.37 24.43 -4.21
C SER A 4 3.42 23.59 -3.50
N ILE A 5 3.04 22.41 -3.00
CA ILE A 5 4.03 21.40 -2.62
C ILE A 5 4.51 20.74 -3.91
N THR A 6 5.35 21.46 -4.64
CA THR A 6 6.21 20.83 -5.65
C THR A 6 7.22 19.96 -4.90
N GLN A 7 7.07 18.65 -5.02
CA GLN A 7 8.08 17.69 -4.60
C GLN A 7 9.31 17.84 -5.51
N VAL A 8 10.16 18.84 -5.23
CA VAL A 8 11.48 19.00 -5.84
C VAL A 8 12.52 18.59 -4.81
N GLY A 9 13.36 17.62 -5.18
CA GLY A 9 14.60 17.35 -4.45
C GLY A 9 14.93 15.88 -4.22
N CYS A 10 15.08 15.09 -5.29
CA CYS A 10 16.17 14.10 -5.27
C CYS A 10 17.49 14.89 -5.25
N LEU A 11 18.12 15.01 -4.09
CA LEU A 11 19.52 15.45 -4.01
C LEU A 11 20.45 14.35 -4.57
N PRO A 12 21.61 14.72 -5.10
CA PRO A 12 22.22 14.03 -6.23
C PRO A 12 22.98 12.80 -5.77
N PHE A 13 22.47 11.61 -6.12
CA PHE A 13 23.33 10.44 -6.24
C PHE A 13 24.06 10.54 -7.57
N ASN A 14 25.36 10.81 -7.49
CA ASN A 14 26.26 10.96 -8.63
C ASN A 14 26.42 9.59 -9.35
N PHE A 15 25.49 9.27 -10.25
CA PHE A 15 25.63 8.16 -11.18
C PHE A 15 26.40 8.64 -12.41
N SER A 16 27.56 8.02 -12.62
CA SER A 16 28.36 8.15 -13.83
C SER A 16 27.48 7.96 -15.09
N PRO A 17 27.55 8.86 -16.08
CA PRO A 17 26.53 8.96 -17.13
C PRO A 17 26.84 8.01 -18.27
N LYS A 18 26.57 6.70 -18.11
CA LYS A 18 26.58 5.75 -19.24
C LYS A 18 25.61 4.59 -19.03
N THR A 19 24.30 4.86 -19.03
CA THR A 19 23.27 3.95 -19.59
C THR A 19 21.89 4.61 -19.48
N ASN A 20 21.16 4.65 -20.59
CA ASN A 20 19.89 5.33 -20.82
C ASN A 20 18.87 5.23 -19.66
N ALA A 21 18.49 6.39 -19.13
CA ALA A 21 17.64 6.57 -17.96
C ALA A 21 16.14 6.80 -18.31
N GLU A 22 15.65 6.31 -19.46
CA GLU A 22 14.32 6.68 -19.95
C GLU A 22 13.17 5.73 -19.60
N ASN A 23 13.39 4.57 -18.97
CA ASN A 23 12.32 3.54 -18.86
C ASN A 23 12.05 2.94 -17.46
N TRP A 24 12.56 3.50 -16.38
CA TRP A 24 12.53 2.81 -15.07
C TRP A 24 11.31 3.12 -14.17
N GLY A 25 10.44 4.08 -14.55
CA GLY A 25 9.23 4.42 -13.79
C GLY A 25 7.98 3.62 -14.15
N TYR A 26 7.85 3.15 -15.39
CA TYR A 26 6.59 2.64 -15.95
C TYR A 26 6.27 1.19 -15.62
N HIS A 27 7.27 0.37 -15.27
CA HIS A 27 7.09 -1.07 -15.04
C HIS A 27 6.71 -1.46 -13.60
N ILE A 28 6.59 -0.50 -12.67
CA ILE A 28 6.41 -0.78 -11.23
C ILE A 28 4.95 -0.66 -10.77
N TYR A 29 4.11 0.06 -11.52
CA TYR A 29 2.71 0.32 -11.13
C TYR A 29 1.77 -0.88 -11.37
N VAL A 30 1.91 -1.54 -12.53
CA VAL A 30 1.05 -2.66 -12.95
C VAL A 30 1.23 -3.97 -12.13
N PRO A 31 2.44 -4.34 -11.66
CA PRO A 31 2.65 -5.63 -11.01
C PRO A 31 1.96 -5.83 -9.66
N MET A 32 1.68 -4.75 -8.91
CA MET A 32 1.16 -4.89 -7.53
C MET A 32 -0.30 -5.37 -7.51
N ARG A 33 -1.13 -4.92 -8.47
CA ARG A 33 -2.51 -5.41 -8.64
C ARG A 33 -2.56 -6.90 -8.99
N LEU A 34 -1.59 -7.37 -9.79
CA LEU A 34 -1.43 -8.80 -10.14
C LEU A 34 -0.89 -9.65 -8.98
N LEU A 35 0.04 -9.12 -8.19
CA LEU A 35 0.58 -9.77 -6.99
C LEU A 35 -0.50 -10.05 -5.94
N MET A 36 -1.44 -9.10 -5.74
CA MET A 36 -2.48 -9.21 -4.71
C MET A 36 -3.68 -10.09 -5.10
N ARG A 37 -3.91 -10.35 -6.40
CA ARG A 37 -5.13 -11.04 -6.88
C ARG A 37 -5.04 -12.57 -6.87
N ARG A 38 -3.85 -13.17 -6.79
CA ARG A 38 -3.62 -14.61 -6.65
C ARG A 38 -2.32 -14.83 -5.88
N SER A 39 -2.29 -15.43 -4.69
CA SER A 39 -1.02 -15.73 -4.01
C SER A 39 -1.07 -16.95 -3.10
N THR A 40 -0.24 -17.94 -3.42
CA THR A 40 0.25 -18.98 -2.50
C THR A 40 1.64 -18.55 -2.04
N GLY A 41 1.83 -18.45 -0.73
CA GLY A 41 3.06 -17.94 -0.14
C GLY A 41 4.26 -18.85 -0.42
N LYS A 42 5.27 -18.31 -1.11
CA LYS A 42 6.68 -18.73 -1.10
C LYS A 42 7.50 -17.64 -1.79
N SER A 43 8.73 -17.41 -1.32
CA SER A 43 9.72 -16.53 -1.99
C SER A 43 9.84 -16.81 -3.49
N SER A 44 9.56 -18.05 -3.92
CA SER A 44 9.52 -18.45 -5.33
C SER A 44 8.52 -17.64 -6.17
N LYS A 45 7.37 -17.23 -5.63
CA LYS A 45 6.38 -16.45 -6.38
C LYS A 45 6.87 -15.04 -6.68
N VAL A 46 7.51 -14.40 -5.70
CA VAL A 46 8.12 -13.09 -5.88
C VAL A 46 9.20 -13.16 -6.95
N LEU A 47 10.08 -14.16 -6.89
CA LEU A 47 11.16 -14.33 -7.86
C LEU A 47 10.68 -14.73 -9.26
N ALA A 48 9.62 -15.52 -9.36
CA ALA A 48 8.99 -15.84 -10.64
C ALA A 48 8.38 -14.60 -11.30
N THR A 49 7.87 -13.65 -10.49
CA THR A 49 7.26 -12.41 -10.99
C THR A 49 8.32 -11.34 -11.26
N PHE A 50 9.38 -11.27 -10.44
CA PHE A 50 10.48 -10.32 -10.55
C PHE A 50 11.83 -11.05 -10.48
N PRO A 51 12.26 -11.69 -11.58
CA PRO A 51 13.55 -12.37 -11.63
C PRO A 51 14.73 -11.46 -11.28
N GLN A 52 14.63 -10.17 -11.57
CA GLN A 52 15.65 -9.17 -11.23
C GLN A 52 15.90 -9.01 -9.73
N LEU A 53 14.95 -9.44 -8.88
CA LEU A 53 15.10 -9.40 -7.43
C LEU A 53 15.81 -10.65 -6.85
N ALA A 54 16.24 -11.59 -7.69
CA ALA A 54 16.90 -12.82 -7.24
C ALA A 54 18.29 -12.58 -6.65
N ASN A 55 19.04 -11.63 -7.24
CA ASN A 55 20.44 -11.38 -6.91
C ASN A 55 20.60 -9.92 -6.45
N PRO A 56 20.30 -9.60 -5.18
CA PRO A 56 20.52 -8.25 -4.67
C PRO A 56 22.02 -7.95 -4.61
N PRO A 57 22.44 -6.69 -4.88
CA PRO A 57 23.84 -6.30 -4.65
C PRO A 57 24.20 -6.44 -3.17
N PRO A 58 25.51 -6.52 -2.84
CA PRO A 58 25.96 -6.44 -1.45
C PRO A 58 25.41 -5.18 -0.79
N HIS A 59 24.77 -5.35 0.37
CA HIS A 59 24.17 -4.24 1.12
C HIS A 59 24.27 -4.51 2.61
N TYR A 60 24.20 -3.43 3.38
CA TYR A 60 24.14 -3.51 4.83
C TYR A 60 22.82 -4.17 5.26
N HIS A 61 22.87 -5.09 6.22
CA HIS A 61 21.65 -5.66 6.83
C HIS A 61 21.34 -4.93 8.12
N LYS A 62 20.08 -4.49 8.28
CA LYS A 62 19.64 -3.81 9.51
C LYS A 62 18.95 -4.83 10.41
N PRO A 63 19.60 -5.32 11.48
CA PRO A 63 19.04 -6.39 12.29
C PRO A 63 17.66 -6.03 12.81
N VAL A 64 16.67 -6.86 12.49
CA VAL A 64 15.31 -6.73 13.02
C VAL A 64 15.27 -7.46 14.35
N LYS A 65 15.08 -6.71 15.44
CA LYS A 65 15.01 -7.25 16.81
C LYS A 65 13.59 -7.63 17.20
N GLU A 66 12.61 -7.08 16.47
CA GLU A 66 11.19 -7.24 16.73
C GLU A 66 10.55 -8.28 15.80
N THR A 67 9.37 -8.77 16.15
CA THR A 67 8.59 -9.59 15.24
C THR A 67 8.05 -8.75 14.08
N PRO A 68 8.01 -9.27 12.84
CA PRO A 68 7.47 -8.53 11.70
C PRO A 68 6.00 -8.17 11.89
N TYR A 69 5.59 -7.04 11.32
CA TYR A 69 4.18 -6.62 11.33
C TYR A 69 3.31 -7.66 10.62
N ARG A 70 2.31 -8.17 11.33
CA ARG A 70 1.37 -9.18 10.84
C ARG A 70 -0.03 -8.56 10.68
N LEU A 71 -0.09 -7.56 9.79
CA LEU A 71 -1.26 -6.71 9.60
C LEU A 71 -1.81 -6.82 8.17
N TYR A 72 -3.06 -7.25 8.02
CA TYR A 72 -3.75 -7.22 6.73
C TYR A 72 -3.98 -5.78 6.31
N ARG A 73 -3.65 -5.49 5.04
CA ARG A 73 -3.57 -4.14 4.50
C ARG A 73 -2.70 -3.19 5.32
N TYR A 74 -1.82 -3.68 6.20
CA TYR A 74 -1.08 -2.84 7.17
C TYR A 74 -1.97 -2.04 8.12
N ILE A 75 -3.20 -2.52 8.35
CA ILE A 75 -4.20 -1.88 9.21
C ILE A 75 -4.71 -2.87 10.26
N ALA A 76 -5.32 -3.97 9.83
CA ALA A 76 -6.00 -4.92 10.71
C ALA A 76 -5.09 -6.07 11.14
N LEU A 77 -5.22 -6.56 12.37
CA LEU A 77 -4.48 -7.72 12.85
C LEU A 77 -4.88 -9.00 12.11
N VAL A 78 -3.90 -9.79 11.67
CA VAL A 78 -4.16 -11.14 11.16
C VAL A 78 -4.05 -12.15 12.30
N SER A 79 -5.19 -12.64 12.78
CA SER A 79 -5.25 -13.61 13.88
C SER A 79 -6.35 -14.64 13.64
N LYS A 80 -6.09 -15.90 14.00
CA LYS A 80 -7.10 -16.98 13.98
C LYS A 80 -8.20 -16.77 15.03
N LEU A 81 -7.98 -15.88 15.99
CA LEU A 81 -8.98 -15.49 16.99
C LEU A 81 -10.06 -14.57 16.41
N ILE A 82 -9.81 -13.94 15.26
CA ILE A 82 -10.79 -13.11 14.56
C ILE A 82 -11.56 -14.02 13.62
N THR A 83 -12.71 -14.50 14.07
CA THR A 83 -13.54 -15.47 13.35
C THR A 83 -14.77 -14.83 12.72
N SER A 84 -15.17 -13.67 13.23
CA SER A 84 -16.37 -12.94 12.86
C SER A 84 -16.09 -11.43 12.76
N ALA A 85 -17.05 -10.65 12.29
CA ALA A 85 -16.89 -9.19 12.23
C ALA A 85 -16.95 -8.55 13.63
N GLU A 86 -17.55 -9.25 14.58
CA GLU A 86 -17.71 -8.88 15.98
C GLU A 86 -16.37 -8.85 16.72
N ASP A 87 -15.41 -9.69 16.30
CA ASP A 87 -14.06 -9.79 16.88
C ASP A 87 -13.13 -8.63 16.45
N ARG A 88 -13.60 -7.74 15.57
CA ARG A 88 -12.80 -6.63 15.00
C ARG A 88 -12.78 -5.44 15.96
N LEU A 89 -11.85 -5.47 16.90
CA LEU A 89 -11.80 -4.48 18.00
C LEU A 89 -10.66 -3.46 17.86
N ILE A 90 -9.60 -3.79 17.13
CA ILE A 90 -8.40 -2.97 17.06
C ILE A 90 -7.83 -2.96 15.64
N VAL A 91 -7.30 -1.79 15.28
CA VAL A 91 -6.58 -1.52 14.04
C VAL A 91 -5.38 -0.64 14.36
N PHE A 92 -4.40 -0.65 13.47
CA PHE A 92 -3.20 0.17 13.58
C PHE A 92 -3.09 1.06 12.34
N ILE A 93 -2.86 2.35 12.53
CA ILE A 93 -2.72 3.31 11.42
C ILE A 93 -1.26 3.77 11.36
N GLY A 94 -0.75 4.02 10.15
CA GLY A 94 0.58 4.56 9.93
C GLY A 94 1.75 3.59 10.16
N GLN A 95 1.50 2.29 10.35
CA GLN A 95 2.55 1.27 10.57
C GLN A 95 3.27 0.84 9.27
N ILE A 96 3.52 1.79 8.37
CA ILE A 96 4.17 1.58 7.07
C ILE A 96 5.24 2.66 6.85
N GLY A 97 6.25 2.38 6.03
CA GLY A 97 7.18 3.37 5.50
C GLY A 97 6.75 3.80 4.10
N VAL A 98 6.37 5.08 3.93
CA VAL A 98 5.90 5.65 2.65
C VAL A 98 6.49 7.03 2.40
N GLY A 99 6.46 7.48 1.14
CA GLY A 99 6.97 8.79 0.75
C GLY A 99 6.12 9.98 1.21
N ASN A 100 4.80 9.79 1.39
CA ASN A 100 3.89 10.80 1.93
C ASN A 100 2.80 10.12 2.77
N TYR A 101 2.65 10.53 4.02
CA TYR A 101 1.69 9.90 4.94
C TYR A 101 0.27 10.42 4.79
N PHE A 102 0.07 11.71 4.48
CA PHE A 102 -1.25 12.35 4.57
C PHE A 102 -2.38 11.65 3.79
N PRO A 103 -2.25 11.42 2.46
CA PRO A 103 -3.34 10.78 1.70
C PRO A 103 -3.49 9.30 2.06
N ILE A 104 -2.42 8.66 2.55
CA ILE A 104 -2.45 7.27 2.98
C ILE A 104 -3.25 7.12 4.26
N VAL A 105 -2.93 7.91 5.29
CA VAL A 105 -3.61 7.80 6.58
C VAL A 105 -5.08 8.17 6.45
N GLU A 106 -5.44 9.08 5.53
CA GLU A 106 -6.83 9.34 5.17
C GLU A 106 -7.53 8.08 4.63
N CYS A 107 -6.94 7.41 3.64
CA CYS A 107 -7.49 6.15 3.10
C CYS A 107 -7.50 5.03 4.15
N GLN A 108 -6.45 4.91 4.96
CA GLN A 108 -6.37 3.91 6.05
C GLN A 108 -7.45 4.15 7.10
N SER A 109 -7.72 5.41 7.45
CA SER A 109 -8.77 5.79 8.41
C SER A 109 -10.14 5.41 7.88
N MET A 110 -10.45 5.69 6.61
CA MET A 110 -11.72 5.27 6.00
C MET A 110 -11.88 3.74 5.99
N TRP A 111 -10.83 3.01 5.57
CA TRP A 111 -10.79 1.55 5.59
C TRP A 111 -10.98 1.00 7.01
N ALA A 112 -10.28 1.56 7.98
CA ALA A 112 -10.35 1.18 9.38
C ALA A 112 -11.75 1.42 9.98
N THR A 113 -12.36 2.57 9.70
CA THR A 113 -13.72 2.88 10.16
C THR A 113 -14.71 1.87 9.63
N ALA A 114 -14.71 1.59 8.32
CA ALA A 114 -15.61 0.59 7.74
C ALA A 114 -15.33 -0.83 8.27
N TYR A 115 -14.07 -1.16 8.55
CA TYR A 115 -13.66 -2.45 9.13
C TYR A 115 -14.19 -2.64 10.56
N LEU A 116 -14.00 -1.65 11.43
CA LEU A 116 -14.45 -1.66 12.82
C LEU A 116 -15.97 -1.61 12.95
N ASP A 117 -16.64 -0.87 12.06
CA ASP A 117 -18.11 -0.80 12.00
C ASP A 117 -18.75 -2.04 11.36
N ARG A 118 -17.94 -3.04 11.00
CA ARG A 118 -18.40 -4.32 10.42
C ARG A 118 -19.08 -4.17 9.06
N LYS A 119 -18.89 -3.02 8.40
CA LYS A 119 -19.45 -2.72 7.08
C LYS A 119 -18.54 -3.15 5.94
N LEU A 120 -17.27 -3.42 6.23
CA LEU A 120 -16.30 -3.87 5.25
C LEU A 120 -16.18 -5.40 5.23
N GLU A 121 -16.42 -6.01 4.08
CA GLU A 121 -16.12 -7.43 3.87
C GLU A 121 -14.62 -7.65 3.77
N THR A 122 -14.11 -8.69 4.42
CA THR A 122 -12.70 -9.06 4.34
C THR A 122 -12.57 -10.52 3.96
N PRO A 123 -11.52 -10.90 3.20
CA PRO A 123 -11.30 -12.28 2.84
C PRO A 123 -10.98 -13.14 4.08
N SER A 124 -11.02 -14.46 3.92
CA SER A 124 -10.71 -15.39 5.01
C SER A 124 -9.29 -15.20 5.57
N TRP A 125 -9.08 -15.67 6.80
CA TRP A 125 -7.78 -15.60 7.49
C TRP A 125 -6.63 -16.14 6.61
N ASP A 126 -6.82 -17.29 5.94
CA ASP A 126 -5.79 -17.89 5.09
C ASP A 126 -5.37 -16.97 3.93
N VAL A 127 -6.30 -16.20 3.38
CA VAL A 127 -6.01 -15.25 2.29
C VAL A 127 -5.29 -14.02 2.83
N GLN A 128 -5.73 -13.49 3.97
CA GLN A 128 -5.04 -12.39 4.65
C GLN A 128 -3.59 -12.77 5.01
N GLU A 129 -3.41 -13.95 5.59
CA GLU A 129 -2.11 -14.54 5.96
C GLU A 129 -1.16 -14.63 4.76
N LYS A 130 -1.67 -15.15 3.63
CA LYS A 130 -0.92 -15.27 2.38
C LYS A 130 -0.52 -13.90 1.82
N ASN A 131 -1.42 -12.92 1.89
CA ASN A 131 -1.15 -11.56 1.43
C ASN A 131 -0.03 -10.89 2.25
N VAL A 132 -0.12 -10.95 3.58
CA VAL A 132 0.91 -10.41 4.49
C VAL A 132 2.26 -11.07 4.25
N THR A 133 2.26 -12.40 4.12
CA THR A 133 3.49 -13.17 3.88
C THR A 133 4.12 -12.84 2.54
N LEU A 134 3.32 -12.74 1.48
CA LEU A 134 3.81 -12.37 0.14
C LEU A 134 4.42 -10.96 0.17
N PHE A 135 3.71 -9.99 0.74
CA PHE A 135 4.18 -8.62 0.75
C PHE A 135 5.46 -8.48 1.57
N THR A 136 5.55 -9.14 2.73
CA THR A 136 6.77 -9.16 3.54
C THR A 136 7.96 -9.73 2.74
N ALA A 137 7.76 -10.83 2.02
CA ALA A 137 8.81 -11.45 1.20
C ALA A 137 9.25 -10.57 0.02
N TRP A 138 8.30 -9.85 -0.57
CA TRP A 138 8.55 -8.88 -1.64
C TRP A 138 9.28 -7.63 -1.11
N CYS A 139 8.82 -7.07 0.01
CA CYS A 139 9.45 -5.93 0.71
C CYS A 139 10.94 -6.16 0.94
N ARG A 140 11.29 -7.30 1.57
CA ARG A 140 12.67 -7.66 1.90
C ARG A 140 13.60 -7.68 0.69
N ARG A 141 13.06 -8.00 -0.47
CA ARG A 141 13.82 -8.05 -1.73
C ARG A 141 13.87 -6.69 -2.41
N ARG A 142 12.73 -6.00 -2.47
CA ARG A 142 12.60 -4.72 -3.17
C ARG A 142 13.33 -3.58 -2.47
N TYR A 143 13.37 -3.62 -1.13
CA TYR A 143 13.84 -2.54 -0.28
C TYR A 143 15.08 -2.89 0.56
N LEU A 144 15.63 -4.10 0.38
CA LEU A 144 16.86 -4.54 1.05
C LEU A 144 16.77 -4.29 2.56
N SER A 145 17.74 -3.60 3.16
CA SER A 145 17.78 -3.22 4.58
C SER A 145 16.53 -2.48 5.03
N GLY A 146 15.99 -1.60 4.18
CA GLY A 146 14.77 -0.84 4.44
C GLY A 146 13.50 -1.69 4.37
N GLY A 147 13.58 -2.89 3.80
CA GLY A 147 12.49 -3.85 3.67
C GLY A 147 12.50 -4.96 4.71
N GLU A 148 13.54 -5.08 5.55
CA GLU A 148 13.71 -6.20 6.47
C GLU A 148 12.54 -6.36 7.46
N ARG A 149 11.95 -5.24 7.88
CA ARG A 149 10.75 -5.16 8.73
C ARG A 149 9.44 -5.54 8.03
N GLY A 150 9.44 -5.63 6.69
CA GLY A 150 8.29 -6.06 5.91
C GLY A 150 7.16 -5.03 5.78
N ASN A 151 7.41 -3.75 6.04
CA ASN A 151 6.40 -2.69 6.04
C ASN A 151 6.78 -1.47 5.20
N ASN A 152 7.62 -1.64 4.18
CA ASN A 152 8.09 -0.54 3.34
C ASN A 152 7.32 -0.51 2.00
N MET A 153 6.76 0.65 1.67
CA MET A 153 5.99 0.91 0.46
C MET A 153 6.37 2.25 -0.18
N THR A 154 7.65 2.64 -0.07
CA THR A 154 8.13 3.97 -0.50
C THR A 154 7.67 4.33 -1.93
N PHE A 155 7.63 3.37 -2.84
CA PHE A 155 7.27 3.57 -4.25
C PHE A 155 5.85 3.08 -4.62
N GLU A 156 5.11 2.49 -3.68
CA GLU A 156 3.80 1.88 -3.93
C GLU A 156 2.66 2.67 -3.30
N LEU A 157 2.94 3.92 -2.90
CA LEU A 157 2.00 4.85 -2.31
C LEU A 157 0.63 4.83 -3.01
N ILE A 158 0.61 5.09 -4.32
CA ILE A 158 -0.64 5.22 -5.06
C ILE A 158 -1.31 3.86 -5.23
N GLY A 159 -0.58 2.82 -5.63
CA GLY A 159 -1.14 1.48 -5.80
C GLY A 159 -1.70 0.90 -4.49
N TYR A 160 -1.14 1.29 -3.34
CA TYR A 160 -1.68 0.94 -2.03
C TYR A 160 -2.98 1.69 -1.72
N MET A 161 -3.04 3.01 -1.96
CA MET A 161 -4.30 3.78 -1.82
C MET A 161 -5.37 3.22 -2.74
N ASP A 162 -5.04 2.98 -4.00
CA ASP A 162 -5.95 2.43 -5.00
C ASP A 162 -6.57 1.11 -4.53
N GLY A 163 -5.77 0.24 -3.90
CA GLY A 163 -6.24 -1.02 -3.33
C GLY A 163 -7.14 -0.85 -2.10
N LEU A 164 -6.88 0.15 -1.23
CA LEU A 164 -7.77 0.46 -0.11
C LEU A 164 -9.11 1.01 -0.60
N LEU A 165 -9.09 1.89 -1.60
CA LEU A 165 -10.28 2.45 -2.22
C LEU A 165 -11.09 1.37 -2.95
N GLU A 166 -10.43 0.44 -3.64
CA GLU A 166 -11.08 -0.71 -4.28
C GLU A 166 -11.75 -1.64 -3.24
N ASP A 167 -11.07 -1.94 -2.11
CA ASP A 167 -11.66 -2.70 -1.00
C ASP A 167 -12.93 -2.02 -0.44
N LEU A 168 -12.92 -0.68 -0.33
CA LEU A 168 -14.05 0.13 0.11
C LEU A 168 -15.16 0.26 -0.95
N GLY A 169 -14.90 -0.16 -2.19
CA GLY A 169 -15.80 0.04 -3.32
C GLY A 169 -15.98 1.50 -3.71
N LEU A 170 -14.93 2.33 -3.52
CA LEU A 170 -14.84 3.73 -3.91
C LEU A 170 -14.05 3.90 -5.22
N SER A 171 -14.13 5.09 -5.80
CA SER A 171 -13.38 5.47 -7.00
C SER A 171 -11.90 5.65 -6.70
N SER A 172 -11.11 4.74 -7.26
CA SER A 172 -9.65 4.64 -7.14
C SER A 172 -8.92 5.37 -8.28
N HIS A 173 -9.38 5.20 -9.53
CA HIS A 173 -8.85 5.89 -10.71
C HIS A 173 -9.52 7.26 -10.94
N ARG A 174 -9.17 8.22 -10.08
CA ARG A 174 -9.89 9.49 -9.95
C ARG A 174 -9.66 10.48 -11.10
N LYS A 175 -8.62 10.31 -11.94
CA LYS A 175 -8.46 11.09 -13.18
C LYS A 175 -8.86 10.34 -14.44
N GLY A 176 -9.22 9.07 -14.30
CA GLY A 176 -9.43 8.15 -15.40
C GLY A 176 -8.14 7.48 -15.88
N TRP A 177 -8.30 6.35 -16.57
CA TRP A 177 -7.25 5.36 -16.82
C TRP A 177 -5.95 5.91 -17.41
N ILE A 178 -6.02 6.76 -18.44
CA ILE A 178 -4.83 7.27 -19.12
C ILE A 178 -4.10 8.30 -18.25
N LYS A 179 -4.84 9.21 -17.60
CA LYS A 179 -4.26 10.28 -16.81
C LYS A 179 -3.67 9.76 -15.50
N ASP A 180 -4.28 8.77 -14.86
CA ASP A 180 -3.73 8.16 -13.65
C ASP A 180 -2.41 7.41 -13.90
N LEU A 181 -2.15 6.99 -15.14
CA LEU A 181 -0.89 6.35 -15.51
C LEU A 181 0.20 7.35 -15.90
N LEU A 182 -0.17 8.48 -16.51
CA LEU A 182 0.79 9.41 -17.14
C LEU A 182 0.97 10.74 -16.39
N ALA A 183 0.05 11.11 -15.51
CA ALA A 183 0.08 12.36 -14.77
C ALA A 183 0.44 12.13 -13.30
N PRO A 184 1.14 13.08 -12.64
CA PRO A 184 1.42 12.99 -11.22
C PRO A 184 0.14 12.96 -10.41
N SER A 185 0.10 12.15 -9.34
CA SER A 185 -0.97 12.17 -8.34
C SER A 185 -0.87 13.43 -7.48
N MET A 186 -1.97 14.15 -7.35
CA MET A 186 -2.09 15.43 -6.67
C MET A 186 -3.10 15.31 -5.53
N THR A 187 -2.92 16.09 -4.46
CA THR A 187 -3.88 16.14 -3.36
C THR A 187 -5.29 16.54 -3.82
N SER A 188 -5.40 17.40 -4.85
CA SER A 188 -6.68 17.81 -5.43
C SER A 188 -7.49 16.66 -6.02
N ASP A 189 -6.84 15.54 -6.39
CA ASP A 189 -7.54 14.40 -6.99
C ASP A 189 -8.38 13.63 -5.96
N PHE A 190 -8.05 13.79 -4.68
CA PHE A 190 -8.78 13.21 -3.56
C PHE A 190 -9.96 14.09 -3.11
N ALA A 191 -10.22 15.21 -3.79
CA ALA A 191 -11.41 16.01 -3.55
C ALA A 191 -12.68 15.16 -3.69
N GLY A 192 -13.63 15.33 -2.76
CA GLY A 192 -14.88 14.58 -2.72
C GLY A 192 -14.77 13.15 -2.16
N LEU A 193 -13.57 12.66 -1.82
CA LEU A 193 -13.39 11.27 -1.37
C LEU A 193 -14.13 11.00 -0.05
N LYS A 194 -14.07 11.94 0.90
CA LYS A 194 -14.78 11.83 2.18
C LYS A 194 -16.29 11.74 1.97
N GLU A 195 -16.84 12.60 1.11
CA GLU A 195 -18.26 12.65 0.79
C GLU A 195 -18.72 11.34 0.13
N GLU A 196 -17.91 10.82 -0.80
CA GLU A 196 -18.12 9.52 -1.44
C GLU A 196 -18.16 8.37 -0.41
N PHE A 197 -17.22 8.37 0.54
CA PHE A 197 -17.19 7.39 1.64
C PHE A 197 -18.42 7.48 2.55
N ILE A 198 -18.80 8.70 2.95
CA ILE A 198 -19.99 8.95 3.77
C ILE A 198 -21.24 8.42 3.07
N GLN A 199 -21.40 8.74 1.78
CA GLN A 199 -22.53 8.29 0.98
C GLN A 199 -22.55 6.76 0.86
N LYS A 200 -21.40 6.13 0.59
CA LYS A 200 -21.27 4.67 0.41
C LYS A 200 -21.69 3.90 1.65
N TYR A 201 -21.31 4.37 2.83
CA TYR A 201 -21.51 3.65 4.10
C TYR A 201 -22.63 4.21 4.97
N GLY A 202 -23.36 5.22 4.48
CA GLY A 202 -24.50 5.81 5.16
C GLY A 202 -24.16 6.57 6.44
N TYR A 203 -23.00 7.22 6.49
CA TYR A 203 -22.57 8.07 7.62
C TYR A 203 -23.13 9.48 7.54
N ASN A 204 -24.29 9.66 6.90
CA ASN A 204 -24.92 10.97 6.76
C ASN A 204 -25.05 11.60 8.15
N GLU A 205 -24.88 12.92 8.24
CA GLU A 205 -25.03 13.69 9.48
C GLU A 205 -26.48 13.62 10.00
N SER A 206 -26.91 12.47 10.50
CA SER A 206 -28.12 12.31 11.29
C SER A 206 -27.75 12.59 12.74
N GLY A 207 -27.78 13.88 13.11
CA GLY A 207 -27.65 14.34 14.49
C GLY A 207 -26.69 15.52 14.64
N LYS A 208 -27.18 16.72 14.37
CA LYS A 208 -26.80 17.88 15.19
C LYS A 208 -27.51 17.79 16.52
#